data_AF-A0A9E7UDI3-F1
#
_entry.id   AF-A0A9E7UDI3-F1
#
_cell.length_a   1.000
_cell.length_b   1.000
_cell.length_c   1.000
_cell.angle_alpha   90.00
_cell.angle_beta   90.00
_cell.angle_gamma   90.00
#
_symmetry.space_group_name_H-M   'P 1'
#
loop_
_entity.id
_entity.type
_entity.pdbx_description
1 polymer ?
#
loop_
_entity_poly.entity_id
_entity_poly.type
_entity_poly.pdbx_seq_one_letter_code
_entity_poly.pdbx_strand_id
1 'polypeptide(L)'
;MGVLEDHPDATHVRVTFHPQIWHHGRAVTSDDTETYLVPIEHALTPDGELVADDTGGSDQLARVDDAPDIARNWSGPFYVTVDELVDEIEVETGNEHPPR
;
A
#
# COMPACT_ATOMS: atom_id res chain seq x y z
N MET A 1 -12.05 -3.22 18.44
CA MET A 1 -12.90 -2.89 17.29
C MET A 1 -11.95 -2.76 16.12
N GLY A 2 -11.50 -3.91 15.62
CA GLY A 2 -10.46 -4.01 14.59
C GLY A 2 -11.02 -3.74 13.20
N VAL A 3 -10.16 -3.36 12.27
CA VAL A 3 -10.53 -3.00 10.89
C VAL A 3 -11.26 -4.14 10.17
N LEU A 4 -10.90 -5.38 10.52
CA LEU A 4 -11.47 -6.60 9.95
C LEU A 4 -12.93 -6.85 10.40
N GLU A 5 -13.40 -6.15 11.45
CA GLU A 5 -14.80 -6.21 11.88
C GLU A 5 -15.71 -5.30 11.02
N ASP A 6 -15.14 -4.26 10.41
CA ASP A 6 -15.85 -3.31 9.53
C ASP A 6 -15.83 -3.80 8.06
N HIS A 7 -14.74 -4.45 7.66
CA HIS A 7 -14.54 -5.02 6.33
C HIS A 7 -14.12 -6.50 6.41
N PRO A 8 -15.07 -7.44 6.69
CA PRO A 8 -14.75 -8.85 6.84
C PRO A 8 -14.32 -9.53 5.53
N ASP A 9 -14.67 -8.94 4.39
CA ASP A 9 -14.35 -9.45 3.05
C ASP A 9 -13.05 -8.85 2.49
N ALA A 10 -12.42 -7.89 3.18
CA ALA A 10 -11.16 -7.29 2.71
C ALA A 10 -10.03 -8.33 2.69
N THR A 11 -9.51 -8.61 1.49
CA THR A 11 -8.37 -9.53 1.28
C THR A 11 -7.06 -8.77 1.05
N HIS A 12 -7.15 -7.54 0.56
CA HIS A 12 -6.01 -6.70 0.24
C HIS A 12 -6.15 -5.33 0.88
N VAL A 13 -5.06 -4.59 0.90
CA VAL A 13 -5.06 -3.18 1.27
C VAL A 13 -4.29 -2.38 0.22
N ARG A 14 -4.86 -1.23 -0.14
CA ARG A 14 -4.23 -0.26 -1.01
C ARG A 14 -3.21 0.53 -0.21
N VAL A 15 -1.97 0.49 -0.66
CA VAL A 15 -0.86 1.22 -0.06
C VAL A 15 -0.22 2.11 -1.10
N THR A 16 0.33 3.24 -0.64
CA THR A 16 1.08 4.15 -1.50
C THR A 16 2.49 4.28 -0.98
N PHE A 17 3.46 4.01 -1.85
CA PHE A 17 4.88 4.20 -1.61
C PHE A 17 5.27 5.62 -1.99
N HIS A 18 5.90 6.32 -1.05
CA HIS A 18 6.35 7.71 -1.21
C HIS A 18 7.87 7.78 -1.18
N PRO A 19 8.54 7.70 -2.34
CA PRO A 19 9.98 7.85 -2.40
C PRO A 19 10.37 9.27 -2.00
N GLN A 20 11.37 9.41 -1.13
CA GLN A 20 11.91 10.72 -0.77
C GLN A 20 13.31 10.90 -1.36
N ILE A 21 13.52 12.05 -1.99
CA ILE A 21 14.80 12.45 -2.55
C ILE A 21 15.43 13.56 -1.72
N TRP A 22 16.75 13.56 -1.64
CA TRP A 22 17.49 14.64 -1.00
C TRP A 22 17.51 15.86 -1.92
N HIS A 23 16.79 16.91 -1.53
CA HIS A 23 16.74 18.17 -2.26
C HIS A 23 17.08 19.33 -1.32
N HIS A 24 18.17 20.06 -1.59
CA HIS A 24 18.63 21.18 -0.77
C HIS A 24 18.86 20.84 0.72
N GLY A 25 19.40 19.66 1.02
CA GLY A 25 19.73 19.25 2.40
C GLY A 25 18.53 18.83 3.25
N ARG A 26 17.35 18.68 2.65
CA ARG A 26 16.17 18.06 3.26
C ARG A 26 15.67 16.90 2.40
N ALA A 27 15.09 15.89 3.03
CA ALA A 27 14.30 14.89 2.33
C ALA A 27 12.97 15.53 1.91
N VAL A 28 12.60 15.39 0.65
CA VAL A 28 11.29 15.79 0.12
C VAL A 28 10.67 14.60 -0.58
N THR A 29 9.36 14.42 -0.40
CA THR A 29 8.60 13.42 -1.16
C THR A 29 8.69 13.75 -2.65
N SER A 30 9.11 12.75 -3.42
CA SER A 30 9.15 12.81 -4.88
C SER A 30 7.74 12.60 -5.42
N ASP A 31 7.49 13.09 -6.63
CA ASP A 31 6.22 12.87 -7.34
C ASP A 31 6.09 11.44 -7.89
N ASP A 32 7.17 10.66 -7.82
CA ASP A 32 7.29 9.26 -8.26
C ASP A 32 6.60 8.28 -7.29
N THR A 33 5.47 8.69 -6.70
CA THR A 33 4.70 7.87 -5.76
C THR A 33 4.00 6.74 -6.51
N GLU A 34 4.03 5.53 -5.96
CA GLU A 34 3.41 4.36 -6.60
C GLU A 34 2.39 3.72 -5.66
N THR A 35 1.19 3.47 -6.18
CA THR A 35 0.09 2.86 -5.41
C THR A 35 -0.12 1.42 -5.87
N TYR A 36 -0.16 0.50 -4.91
CA TYR A 36 -0.28 -0.94 -5.17
C TYR A 36 -1.10 -1.63 -4.08
N LEU A 37 -1.53 -2.86 -4.37
CA LEU A 37 -2.26 -3.69 -3.45
C LEU A 37 -1.29 -4.64 -2.76
N VAL A 38 -1.43 -4.79 -1.46
CA VAL A 38 -0.72 -5.82 -0.69
C VAL A 38 -1.72 -6.69 0.05
N PRO A 39 -1.43 -7.99 0.25
CA PRO A 39 -2.31 -8.85 1.03
C PRO A 39 -2.49 -8.28 2.42
N ILE A 40 -3.73 -8.27 2.91
CA ILE A 40 -4.06 -7.66 4.21
C ILE A 40 -3.27 -8.31 5.35
N GLU A 41 -2.96 -9.61 5.24
CA GLU A 41 -2.12 -10.34 6.20
C GLU A 41 -0.73 -9.72 6.44
N HIS A 42 -0.17 -9.05 5.43
CA HIS A 42 1.11 -8.34 5.55
C HIS A 42 0.96 -6.96 6.18
N ALA A 43 -0.21 -6.34 6.06
CA ALA A 43 -0.51 -5.01 6.57
C ALA A 43 -1.23 -5.00 7.91
N LEU A 44 -1.52 -6.17 8.49
CA LEU A 44 -2.11 -6.29 9.81
C LEU A 44 -1.03 -6.44 10.87
N THR A 45 -1.23 -5.71 11.96
CA THR A 45 -0.54 -5.89 13.23
C THR A 45 -1.05 -7.16 13.93
N PRO A 46 -0.31 -7.70 14.92
CA PRO A 46 -0.77 -8.85 15.70
C PRO A 46 -2.09 -8.63 16.46
N ASP A 47 -2.55 -7.39 16.61
CA ASP A 47 -3.86 -7.05 17.20
C ASP A 47 -5.01 -7.15 16.17
N GLY A 48 -4.71 -7.33 14.88
CA GLY A 48 -5.69 -7.29 13.80
C GLY A 48 -6.05 -5.88 13.35
N GLU A 49 -5.19 -4.89 13.66
CA GLU A 49 -5.30 -3.52 13.18
C GLU A 49 -4.33 -3.26 12.02
N LEU A 50 -4.66 -2.34 11.11
CA LEU A 50 -3.73 -1.93 10.06
C LEU A 50 -2.46 -1.33 10.65
N VAL A 51 -1.31 -1.62 10.02
CA VAL A 51 -0.05 -0.95 10.37
C VAL A 51 -0.21 0.56 10.20
N ALA A 52 0.26 1.31 11.19
CA ALA A 52 0.22 2.76 11.14
C ALA A 52 1.13 3.29 10.02
N ASP A 53 0.69 4.39 9.42
CA ASP A 53 1.44 5.12 8.38
C ASP A 53 2.80 5.60 8.90
N ASP A 54 3.80 5.69 8.02
CA ASP A 54 5.13 6.22 8.37
C ASP A 54 5.81 5.45 9.53
N THR A 55 5.43 4.18 9.74
CA THR A 55 6.05 3.31 10.74
C THR A 55 6.89 2.20 10.10
N GLY A 56 7.78 1.60 10.89
CA GLY A 56 8.54 0.44 10.45
C GLY A 56 7.68 -0.76 10.03
N GLY A 57 6.41 -0.83 10.45
CA GLY A 57 5.45 -1.82 9.96
C GLY A 57 5.05 -1.55 8.51
N SER A 58 4.74 -0.29 8.17
CA SER A 58 4.46 0.12 6.79
C SER A 58 5.69 -0.01 5.86
N ASP A 59 6.92 0.15 6.39
CA ASP A 59 8.16 -0.04 5.62
C ASP A 59 8.32 -1.48 5.09
N GLN A 60 7.81 -2.48 5.84
CA GLN A 60 7.83 -3.87 5.39
C GLN A 60 6.98 -4.09 4.15
N LEU A 61 5.92 -3.30 3.95
CA LEU A 61 5.05 -3.37 2.77
C LEU A 61 5.76 -2.91 1.49
N ALA A 62 6.83 -2.12 1.58
CA ALA A 62 7.67 -1.77 0.44
C ALA A 62 8.63 -2.89 0.03
N ARG A 63 8.79 -3.92 0.88
CA ARG A 63 9.77 -5.02 0.71
C ARG A 63 9.13 -6.38 0.46
N VAL A 64 7.80 -6.44 0.37
CA VAL A 64 7.11 -7.68 -0.02
C VAL A 64 7.38 -7.99 -1.48
N ASP A 65 7.23 -9.26 -1.87
CA ASP A 65 7.46 -9.68 -3.25
C ASP A 65 6.50 -8.97 -4.23
N ASP A 66 5.27 -8.70 -3.78
CA ASP A 66 4.23 -7.97 -4.49
C ASP A 66 4.50 -6.46 -4.63
N ALA A 67 5.50 -5.92 -3.94
CA ALA A 67 5.81 -4.51 -4.02
C ALA A 67 6.43 -4.15 -5.39
N PRO A 68 6.12 -2.96 -5.93
CA PRO A 68 6.64 -2.53 -7.22
C PRO A 68 8.17 -2.39 -7.16
N ASP A 69 8.82 -2.54 -8.31
CA ASP A 69 10.29 -2.46 -8.41
C ASP A 69 10.85 -1.14 -7.88
N ILE A 70 10.11 -0.04 -8.02
CA ILE A 70 10.50 1.23 -7.43
C ILE A 70 10.63 1.13 -5.90
N ALA A 71 9.66 0.52 -5.23
CA ALA A 71 9.67 0.37 -3.78
C ALA A 71 10.79 -0.58 -3.32
N ARG A 72 10.95 -1.72 -4.02
CA ARG A 72 11.96 -2.73 -3.68
C ARG A 72 13.39 -2.27 -3.93
N ASN A 73 13.61 -1.44 -4.95
CA ASN A 73 14.93 -0.99 -5.39
C ASN A 73 15.28 0.43 -4.93
N TRP A 74 14.38 1.10 -4.18
CA TRP A 74 14.64 2.46 -3.69
C TRP A 74 15.76 2.47 -2.65
N SER A 75 16.81 3.23 -2.91
CA SER A 75 17.95 3.38 -2.00
C SER A 75 17.87 4.63 -1.11
N GLY A 76 16.88 5.50 -1.34
CA GLY A 76 16.68 6.73 -0.59
C GLY A 76 15.79 6.56 0.65
N PRO A 77 15.57 7.63 1.43
CA PRO A 77 14.48 7.65 2.40
C PRO A 77 13.14 7.45 1.66
N PHE A 78 12.17 6.82 2.32
CA PHE A 78 10.82 6.65 1.82
C PHE A 78 9.87 6.49 3.00
N TYR A 79 8.57 6.60 2.76
CA TYR A 79 7.54 6.17 3.69
C TYR A 79 6.41 5.51 2.92
N VAL A 80 5.64 4.68 3.60
CA VAL A 80 4.46 4.03 3.04
C VAL A 80 3.24 4.49 3.81
N THR A 81 2.16 4.80 3.09
CA THR A 81 0.87 5.14 3.67
C THR A 81 -0.14 4.07 3.33
N VAL A 82 -0.96 3.69 4.31
CA VAL A 82 -2.06 2.75 4.11
C VAL A 82 -3.31 3.57 3.82
N ASP A 83 -3.93 3.34 2.68
CA ASP A 83 -4.98 4.24 2.18
C ASP A 83 -6.38 3.68 2.43
N GLU A 84 -6.70 2.51 1.86
CA GLU A 84 -8.00 1.86 2.05
C GLU A 84 -7.91 0.34 1.89
N LEU A 85 -8.84 -0.37 2.52
CA LEU A 85 -8.98 -1.82 2.41
C LEU A 85 -9.73 -2.15 1.12
N VAL A 86 -9.24 -3.15 0.40
CA VAL A 86 -9.82 -3.58 -0.88
C VAL A 86 -10.25 -5.04 -0.76
N ASP A 87 -11.49 -5.27 -1.15
CA ASP A 87 -12.06 -6.61 -1.28
C ASP A 87 -11.77 -7.15 -2.69
N GLU A 88 -11.33 -8.40 -2.78
CA GLU A 88 -11.01 -9.03 -4.08
C GLU A 88 -12.25 -9.15 -4.97
N ILE A 89 -13.48 -9.06 -4.45
CA ILE A 89 -14.67 -9.02 -5.34
C ILE A 89 -14.84 -7.71 -6.13
N GLU A 90 -14.05 -6.66 -5.88
CA GLU A 90 -14.03 -5.45 -6.73
C GLU A 90 -12.98 -5.49 -7.86
N VAL A 91 -12.28 -6.61 -8.08
CA VAL A 91 -11.67 -6.85 -9.41
C VAL A 91 -12.71 -7.38 -10.40
N GLU A 92 -13.91 -6.79 -10.41
CA GLU A 92 -14.77 -6.84 -11.59
C GLU A 92 -14.04 -6.10 -12.70
N THR A 93 -13.32 -6.89 -13.51
CA THR A 93 -13.15 -6.71 -14.94
C THR A 93 -13.79 -5.43 -15.47
N GLY A 94 -12.98 -4.56 -16.09
CA GLY A 94 -13.50 -3.60 -17.05
C GLY A 94 -14.38 -4.34 -18.05
N ASN A 95 -15.68 -4.35 -17.78
CA ASN A 95 -16.69 -5.00 -18.59
C ASN A 95 -16.91 -4.01 -19.74
N GLU A 96 -16.05 -4.09 -20.75
CA GLU A 96 -16.30 -3.50 -22.05
C GLU A 96 -17.59 -4.13 -22.59
N HIS A 97 -18.70 -3.48 -22.28
CA HIS A 97 -19.99 -3.70 -22.90
C HIS A 97 -19.85 -3.39 -24.39
N PRO A 98 -19.91 -4.37 -25.33
CA PRO A 98 -20.02 -4.00 -26.73
C PRO A 98 -21.42 -3.40 -26.93
N PRO A 99 -21.55 -2.18 -27.49
CA PRO A 99 -22.86 -1.69 -27.89
C PRO A 99 -23.41 -2.59 -29.01
N ARG A 100 -24.64 -3.02 -28.79
CA ARG A 100 -25.53 -3.79 -29.67
C ARG A 100 -25.53 -3.36 -31.14
#